data_AF-A0A3S3R4M2-F1
#
_entry.id   AF-A0A3S3R4M2-F1
#
_cell.length_a   1.000
_cell.length_b   1.000
_cell.length_c   1.000
_cell.angle_alpha   90.00
_cell.angle_beta   90.00
_cell.angle_gamma   90.00
#
_symmetry.space_group_name_H-M   'P 1'
#
loop_
_entity.id
_entity.type
_entity.pdbx_description
1 polymer ?
#
loop_
_entity_poly.entity_id
_entity_poly.type
_entity_poly.pdbx_seq_one_letter_code
_entity_poly.pdbx_strand_id
1 'polypeptide(L)'
;MQTQEETLFYKDHNVTVTQSRYVTNSKTYAMRNISSVHVFEIVKNHTLPVVLIIVGAIMLITDGGKVIGGIIALIGFLVIIFNKNQYAVRISTNSGEANSIVSRDKIYIQKIVDALNDAIIHRG
;
A
#
# COMPACT_ATOMS: atom_id res chain seq x y z
N MET A 1 -25.10 -7.91 31.87
CA MET A 1 -23.84 -7.47 31.22
C MET A 1 -24.24 -6.46 30.16
N GLN A 2 -24.02 -5.17 30.39
CA GLN A 2 -24.32 -4.14 29.38
C GLN A 2 -23.23 -4.22 28.30
N THR A 3 -23.55 -4.78 27.14
CA THR A 3 -22.77 -4.56 25.92
C THR A 3 -22.87 -3.08 25.61
N GLN A 4 -21.83 -2.31 25.90
CA GLN A 4 -21.68 -0.96 25.35
C GLN A 4 -21.76 -1.10 23.82
N GLU A 5 -22.72 -0.44 23.19
CA GLU A 5 -22.80 -0.36 21.73
C GLU A 5 -21.57 0.41 21.25
N GLU A 6 -20.50 -0.31 20.92
CA GLU A 6 -19.34 0.32 20.27
C GLU A 6 -19.76 0.85 18.91
N THR A 7 -19.50 2.13 18.66
CA THR A 7 -19.77 2.73 17.37
C THR A 7 -18.85 2.11 16.30
N LEU A 8 -19.47 1.59 15.24
CA LEU A 8 -18.80 0.98 14.10
C LEU A 8 -18.66 2.03 13.00
N PHE A 9 -17.43 2.43 12.70
CA PHE A 9 -17.14 3.42 11.65
C PHE A 9 -16.98 2.76 10.28
N TYR A 10 -16.34 1.59 10.24
CA TYR A 10 -16.14 0.86 9.00
C TYR A 10 -16.01 -0.63 9.27
N LYS A 11 -16.60 -1.44 8.40
CA LYS A 11 -16.46 -2.90 8.43
C LYS A 11 -16.44 -3.45 7.02
N ASP A 12 -15.39 -4.21 6.76
CA ASP A 12 -15.20 -5.00 5.56
C ASP A 12 -14.64 -6.38 5.95
N HIS A 13 -14.51 -7.28 4.97
CA HIS A 13 -14.01 -8.63 5.20
C HIS A 13 -12.60 -8.65 5.81
N ASN A 14 -11.76 -7.66 5.47
CA ASN A 14 -10.35 -7.62 5.87
C ASN A 14 -10.03 -6.63 7.00
N VAL A 15 -10.95 -5.69 7.26
CA VAL A 15 -10.70 -4.53 8.12
C VAL A 15 -11.97 -4.16 8.89
N THR A 16 -11.84 -3.96 10.20
CA THR A 16 -12.90 -3.43 11.06
C THR A 16 -12.37 -2.26 11.87
N VAL A 17 -13.08 -1.14 11.81
CA VAL A 17 -12.78 0.09 12.55
C VAL A 17 -13.94 0.35 13.51
N THR A 18 -13.67 0.23 14.82
CA THR A 18 -14.58 0.63 15.89
C THR A 18 -14.00 1.81 16.65
N GLN A 19 -14.78 2.39 17.55
CA GLN A 19 -14.33 3.46 18.44
C GLN A 19 -13.09 3.11 19.27
N SER A 20 -12.97 1.86 19.70
CA SER A 20 -11.94 1.41 20.63
C SER A 20 -10.78 0.69 19.91
N ARG A 21 -11.07 0.03 18.78
CA ARG A 21 -10.12 -0.88 18.12
C ARG A 21 -10.16 -0.76 16.60
N TYR A 22 -8.97 -0.83 16.02
CA TYR A 22 -8.75 -1.02 14.61
C TYR A 22 -8.18 -2.42 14.38
N VAL A 23 -8.95 -3.28 13.74
CA VAL A 23 -8.62 -4.69 13.50
C VAL A 23 -8.39 -4.88 12.00
N THR A 24 -7.20 -5.33 11.63
CA THR A 24 -6.91 -5.85 10.28
C THR A 24 -6.74 -7.36 10.34
N ASN A 25 -6.69 -8.03 9.18
CA ASN A 25 -6.41 -9.47 9.10
C ASN A 25 -5.15 -9.93 9.86
N SER A 26 -4.15 -9.06 10.01
CA SER A 26 -2.85 -9.44 10.57
C SER A 26 -2.60 -8.87 11.96
N LYS A 27 -3.20 -7.72 12.32
CA LYS A 27 -2.88 -7.00 13.54
C LYS A 27 -4.10 -6.27 14.08
N THR A 28 -4.16 -6.16 15.41
CA THR A 28 -5.14 -5.34 16.12
C THR A 28 -4.43 -4.18 16.79
N TYR A 29 -4.92 -2.98 16.54
CA TYR A 29 -4.43 -1.75 17.12
C TYR A 29 -5.51 -1.16 18.03
N ALA A 30 -5.11 -0.78 19.25
CA ALA A 30 -6.00 -0.02 20.11
C ALA A 30 -6.05 1.42 19.60
N MET A 31 -7.25 1.94 19.32
CA MET A 31 -7.42 3.29 18.77
C MET A 31 -6.74 4.33 19.64
N ARG A 32 -6.76 4.17 20.97
CA ARG A 32 -6.08 5.04 21.94
C ARG A 32 -4.58 5.28 21.68
N ASN A 33 -3.91 4.33 21.04
CA ASN A 33 -2.46 4.40 20.78
C ASN A 33 -2.15 5.00 19.40
N ILE A 34 -3.15 5.21 18.56
CA ILE A 34 -3.01 5.81 17.24
C ILE A 34 -3.17 7.33 17.42
N SER A 35 -2.14 8.07 17.01
CA SER A 35 -2.08 9.54 17.06
C SER A 35 -2.54 10.16 15.75
N SER A 36 -2.17 9.57 14.61
CA SER A 36 -2.62 10.02 13.29
C SER A 36 -2.62 8.86 12.29
N VAL A 37 -3.37 9.05 11.21
CA VAL A 37 -3.48 8.10 10.11
C VAL A 37 -3.42 8.84 8.78
N HIS A 38 -2.77 8.24 7.78
CA HIS A 38 -2.69 8.82 6.43
C HIS A 38 -2.46 7.73 5.39
N VAL A 39 -2.75 8.06 4.13
CA VAL A 39 -2.42 7.21 2.99
C VAL A 39 -0.94 7.35 2.69
N PHE A 40 -0.20 6.24 2.72
CA PHE A 40 1.20 6.20 2.33
C PHE A 40 1.36 5.50 0.98
N GLU A 41 1.91 6.20 -0.01
CA GLU A 41 2.18 5.63 -1.32
C GLU A 41 3.57 4.95 -1.34
N ILE A 42 3.56 3.64 -1.51
CA ILE A 42 4.77 2.83 -1.72
C ILE A 42 5.09 2.90 -3.21
N VAL A 43 5.85 3.93 -3.57
CA VAL A 43 6.38 4.08 -4.93
C VAL A 43 7.35 2.94 -5.20
N LYS A 44 7.08 2.15 -6.24
CA LYS A 44 8.01 1.10 -6.59
C LYS A 44 9.13 1.66 -7.48
N ASN A 45 10.34 1.18 -7.24
CA ASN A 45 11.49 1.63 -7.99
C ASN A 45 11.43 1.10 -9.44
N HIS A 46 11.43 2.03 -10.40
CA HIS A 46 11.47 1.76 -11.84
C HIS A 46 12.89 1.81 -12.42
N THR A 47 13.94 2.10 -11.63
CA THR A 47 15.30 2.21 -12.16
C THR A 47 15.82 0.91 -12.77
N LEU A 48 15.59 -0.23 -12.10
CA LEU A 48 16.03 -1.55 -12.58
C LEU A 48 15.45 -1.89 -13.96
N PRO A 49 14.13 -1.85 -14.20
CA PRO A 49 13.59 -2.17 -15.52
C PRO A 49 13.98 -1.13 -16.59
N VAL A 50 14.14 0.14 -16.24
CA VAL A 50 14.63 1.16 -17.18
C VAL A 50 16.06 0.85 -17.63
N VAL A 51 16.95 0.47 -16.72
CA VAL A 51 18.32 0.04 -17.05
C VAL A 51 18.31 -1.19 -17.96
N LEU A 52 17.46 -2.18 -17.67
CA LEU A 52 17.27 -3.37 -18.52
C LEU A 52 16.85 -3.02 -19.94
N ILE A 53 15.90 -2.08 -20.11
CA ILE A 53 15.46 -1.62 -21.44
C ILE A 53 16.62 -0.94 -22.18
N ILE A 54 17.39 -0.09 -21.51
CA ILE A 54 18.53 0.62 -22.13
C ILE A 54 19.59 -0.39 -22.59
N VAL A 55 19.95 -1.36 -21.73
CA VAL A 55 20.93 -2.40 -22.07
C VAL A 55 20.42 -3.28 -23.22
N GLY A 56 19.15 -3.67 -23.18
CA GLY A 56 18.50 -4.42 -24.27
C GLY A 56 18.52 -3.64 -25.59
N ALA A 57 18.23 -2.33 -25.54
CA ALA A 57 18.24 -1.46 -26.71
C ALA A 57 19.65 -1.31 -27.31
N ILE A 58 20.70 -1.23 -26.48
CA ILE A 58 22.09 -1.18 -26.96
C ILE A 58 22.45 -2.51 -27.66
N MET A 59 22.07 -3.65 -27.08
CA MET A 59 22.32 -4.97 -27.69
C MET A 59 21.58 -5.21 -29.00
N LEU A 60 20.46 -4.51 -29.25
CA LEU A 60 19.74 -4.57 -30.54
C LEU A 60 20.53 -3.98 -31.70
N ILE A 61 21.50 -3.10 -31.43
CA ILE A 61 22.33 -2.48 -32.46
C ILE A 61 23.46 -3.43 -32.89
N THR A 62 23.86 -4.37 -32.03
CA THR A 62 24.97 -5.31 -32.29
C THR A 62 24.51 -6.54 -33.08
N ASP A 63 25.24 -6.92 -34.15
CA ASP A 63 24.82 -8.00 -35.07
C ASP A 63 24.66 -9.38 -34.42
N GLY A 64 25.44 -9.71 -33.39
CA GLY A 64 25.32 -10.97 -32.66
C GLY A 64 24.29 -10.97 -31.51
N GLY A 65 23.76 -9.79 -31.15
CA GLY A 65 22.99 -9.58 -29.92
C GLY A 65 21.50 -9.36 -30.11
N LYS A 66 21.01 -9.21 -31.35
CA LYS A 66 19.65 -8.71 -31.63
C LYS A 66 18.53 -9.51 -30.98
N VAL A 67 18.60 -10.84 -31.04
CA VAL A 67 17.57 -11.71 -30.44
C VAL A 67 17.56 -11.58 -28.91
N ILE A 68 18.75 -11.58 -28.29
CA ILE A 68 18.91 -11.49 -26.83
C ILE A 68 18.52 -10.09 -26.32
N GLY A 69 18.98 -9.04 -27.00
CA GLY A 69 18.64 -7.65 -26.69
C GLY A 69 17.14 -7.38 -26.78
N GLY A 70 16.48 -7.96 -27.79
CA GLY A 70 15.02 -7.89 -27.95
C GLY A 70 14.27 -8.54 -26.79
N ILE A 71 14.69 -9.74 -26.38
CA ILE A 71 14.08 -10.44 -25.22
C ILE A 71 14.26 -9.62 -23.94
N ILE A 72 15.47 -9.10 -23.69
CA ILE A 72 15.79 -8.31 -22.50
C ILE A 72 14.94 -7.02 -22.45
N ALA A 73 14.84 -6.30 -23.56
CA ALA A 73 14.02 -5.09 -23.64
C ALA A 73 12.54 -5.40 -23.41
N LEU A 74 12.03 -6.50 -23.96
CA LEU A 74 10.64 -6.94 -23.80
C LEU A 74 10.33 -7.31 -22.35
N ILE A 75 11.24 -8.03 -21.68
CA ILE A 75 11.13 -8.34 -20.24
C ILE A 75 11.12 -7.05 -19.42
N GLY A 76 12.05 -6.11 -19.68
CA GLY A 76 12.10 -4.83 -18.99
C GLY A 76 10.79 -4.04 -19.13
N PHE A 77 10.21 -4.02 -20.34
CA PHE A 77 8.93 -3.38 -20.61
C PHE A 77 7.77 -4.04 -19.86
N LEU A 78 7.69 -5.38 -19.88
CA LEU A 78 6.68 -6.12 -19.12
C LEU A 78 6.76 -5.83 -17.63
N VAL A 79 7.98 -5.82 -17.07
CA VAL A 79 8.19 -5.52 -15.65
C VAL A 79 7.63 -4.15 -15.28
N ILE A 80 7.81 -3.11 -16.12
CA ILE A 80 7.22 -1.78 -15.85
C ILE A 80 5.69 -1.84 -15.78
N ILE A 81 5.05 -2.55 -16.72
CA ILE A 81 3.59 -2.66 -16.79
C ILE A 81 3.02 -3.36 -15.54
N PHE A 82 3.70 -4.41 -15.07
CA PHE A 82 3.25 -5.18 -13.91
C PHE A 82 3.60 -4.52 -12.57
N ASN A 83 4.62 -3.66 -12.54
CA ASN A 83 5.14 -3.04 -11.34
C ASN A 83 4.39 -1.76 -10.99
N LYS A 84 3.11 -1.89 -10.64
CA LYS A 84 2.25 -0.79 -10.21
C LYS A 84 2.53 -0.39 -8.75
N ASN A 85 2.33 0.89 -8.45
CA ASN A 85 2.41 1.44 -7.09
C ASN A 85 1.41 0.75 -6.15
N GLN A 86 1.75 0.75 -4.86
CA GLN A 86 0.90 0.23 -3.80
C GLN A 86 0.62 1.32 -2.79
N TYR A 87 -0.55 1.28 -2.18
CA TYR A 87 -1.00 2.23 -1.17
C TYR A 87 -1.14 1.49 0.15
N ALA A 88 -0.67 2.12 1.23
CA ALA A 88 -0.75 1.58 2.56
C ALA A 88 -1.52 2.53 3.48
N VAL A 89 -2.29 1.96 4.40
CA VAL A 89 -2.76 2.71 5.56
C VAL A 89 -1.57 2.79 6.52
N ARG A 90 -1.00 3.99 6.65
CA ARG A 90 0.07 4.25 7.61
C ARG A 90 -0.53 4.85 8.85
N ILE A 91 -0.27 4.19 9.97
CA ILE A 91 -0.65 4.62 11.30
C ILE A 91 0.59 5.14 12.03
N SER A 92 0.44 6.26 12.71
CA SER A 92 1.45 6.78 13.62
C SER A 92 0.99 6.49 15.05
N THR A 93 1.87 5.89 15.84
CA THR A 93 1.63 5.59 17.25
C THR A 93 2.76 6.14 18.11
N ASN A 94 2.58 6.07 19.43
CA ASN A 94 3.63 6.48 20.37
C ASN A 94 4.95 5.70 20.22
N SER A 95 4.92 4.53 19.57
CA SER A 95 6.09 3.69 19.32
C SER A 95 6.70 3.88 17.92
N GLY A 96 6.13 4.75 17.09
CA GLY A 96 6.57 5.01 15.71
C GLY A 96 5.49 4.79 14.66
N GLU A 97 5.88 4.76 13.39
CA GLU A 97 4.98 4.55 12.25
C GLU A 97 4.92 3.08 11.83
N ALA A 98 3.74 2.61 11.45
CA ALA A 98 3.55 1.27 10.92
C ALA A 98 2.57 1.27 9.74
N ASN A 99 2.83 0.40 8.76
CA ASN A 99 1.88 0.12 7.69
C ASN A 99 0.95 -1.02 8.13
N SER A 100 -0.35 -0.78 8.24
CA SER A 100 -1.30 -1.77 8.76
C SER A 100 -1.87 -2.69 7.69
N ILE A 101 -2.17 -2.12 6.52
CA ILE A 101 -2.68 -2.83 5.35
C ILE A 101 -2.13 -2.17 4.09
N VAL A 102 -1.89 -2.98 3.05
CA VAL A 102 -1.39 -2.53 1.76
C VAL A 102 -2.32 -3.06 0.67
N SER A 103 -2.69 -2.19 -0.28
CA SER A 103 -3.50 -2.55 -1.44
C SER A 103 -3.06 -1.75 -2.66
N ARG A 104 -3.33 -2.27 -3.85
CA ARG A 104 -3.15 -1.53 -5.12
C ARG A 104 -4.29 -0.53 -5.37
N ASP A 105 -5.40 -0.66 -4.65
CA ASP A 105 -6.55 0.22 -4.76
C ASP A 105 -6.42 1.40 -3.78
N LYS A 106 -6.13 2.58 -4.35
CA LYS A 106 -6.04 3.83 -3.59
C LYS A 106 -7.36 4.22 -2.93
N ILE A 107 -8.48 3.99 -3.61
CA ILE A 107 -9.82 4.37 -3.13
C ILE A 107 -10.16 3.53 -1.90
N TYR A 108 -9.87 2.23 -1.95
CA TYR A 108 -10.04 1.34 -0.81
C TYR A 108 -9.23 1.79 0.41
N ILE A 109 -7.96 2.12 0.21
CA ILE A 109 -7.07 2.59 1.29
C ILE A 109 -7.55 3.94 1.85
N GLN A 110 -7.98 4.86 0.98
CA GLN A 110 -8.51 6.15 1.37
C GLN A 110 -9.76 6.00 2.26
N LYS A 111 -10.72 5.15 1.88
CA LYS A 111 -11.92 4.88 2.69
C LYS A 111 -11.59 4.42 4.11
N ILE A 112 -10.56 3.57 4.26
CA ILE A 112 -10.13 3.09 5.58
C ILE A 112 -9.50 4.24 6.38
N VAL A 113 -8.65 5.06 5.75
CA VAL A 113 -8.05 6.23 6.40
C VAL A 113 -9.11 7.22 6.85
N ASP A 114 -10.11 7.49 6.01
CA ASP A 114 -11.21 8.40 6.33
C ASP A 114 -12.01 7.89 7.53
N ALA A 115 -12.38 6.61 7.54
CA ALA A 115 -13.08 5.99 8.67
C ALA A 115 -12.26 5.99 9.97
N LEU A 116 -10.94 5.81 9.87
CA LEU A 116 -10.05 5.90 11.02
C LEU A 116 -9.94 7.34 11.54
N ASN A 117 -9.90 8.33 10.65
CA ASN A 117 -9.92 9.74 11.04
C ASN A 117 -11.24 10.08 11.75
N ASP A 118 -12.38 9.65 11.22
CA ASP A 118 -13.69 9.85 11.85
C ASP A 118 -13.71 9.22 13.25
N ALA A 119 -13.19 8.01 13.40
CA ALA A 119 -13.09 7.33 14.69
C ALA A 119 -12.16 8.04 15.69
N ILE A 120 -11.08 8.68 15.21
CA ILE A 120 -10.19 9.49 16.05
C ILE A 120 -10.90 10.76 16.52
N ILE A 121 -11.63 11.44 15.63
CA ILE A 121 -12.37 12.67 15.95
C ILE A 121 -13.46 12.38 16.97
N HIS A 122 -14.25 11.32 16.81
CA HIS A 122 -15.32 10.95 17.73
C HIS A 122 -14.82 10.48 19.12
N ARG A 123 -13.54 10.13 19.24
CA ARG A 123 -12.90 9.81 20.52
C ARG A 123 -12.40 11.08 21.24
N GLY A 124 -12.07 12.13 20.48
CA GLY A 124 -11.45 13.36 20.96
C GLY A 124 -12.41 14.35 21.55
#